data_AF-A0A0R3SK00-F1
#
_entry.id   AF-A0A0R3SK00-F1
#
_cell.length_a   1.000
_cell.length_b   1.000
_cell.length_c   1.000
_cell.angle_alpha   90.00
_cell.angle_beta   90.00
_cell.angle_gamma   90.00
#
_symmetry.space_group_name_H-M   'P 1'
#
loop_
_entity.id
_entity.type
_entity.pdbx_description
1 polymer ?
#
loop_
_entity_poly.entity_id
_entity_poly.type
_entity_poly.pdbx_seq_one_letter_code
_entity_poly.pdbx_strand_id
1 'polypeptide(L)'
;METEKIERKNKFKTNTFIGINTYVMVCGLGWIILGAIVTNVTPEAMGFGIEGILLGILYITLAIGGFLIAVKNGKIYYRVYCGFLVVLITWEMVNAILIMTENLLYGFLMAFLAATKIVGAVLGFQLANAIHS
;
A
#
# COMPACT_ATOMS: atom_id res chain seq x y z
N MET A 1 31.80 -11.36 9.90
CA MET A 1 31.47 -11.52 8.46
C MET A 1 30.00 -11.91 8.24
N GLU A 2 29.38 -12.76 9.06
CA GLU A 2 27.94 -13.06 8.96
C GLU A 2 27.02 -11.94 9.47
N THR A 3 27.36 -11.30 10.59
CA THR A 3 26.62 -10.17 11.16
C THR A 3 26.48 -9.01 10.17
N GLU A 4 27.57 -8.66 9.49
CA GLU A 4 27.60 -7.60 8.47
C GLU A 4 26.75 -7.94 7.22
N LYS A 5 26.63 -9.23 6.88
CA LYS A 5 25.74 -9.69 5.81
C LYS A 5 24.26 -9.58 6.22
N ILE A 6 23.93 -9.92 7.48
CA ILE A 6 22.57 -9.82 8.02
C ILE A 6 22.14 -8.35 8.08
N GLU A 7 23.02 -7.46 8.54
CA GLU A 7 22.75 -6.02 8.63
C GLU A 7 22.52 -5.40 7.25
N ARG A 8 23.37 -5.72 6.26
CA ARG A 8 23.17 -5.29 4.86
C ARG A 8 21.84 -5.80 4.29
N LYS A 9 21.47 -7.05 4.55
CA LYS A 9 20.21 -7.64 4.10
C LYS A 9 19.01 -6.94 4.72
N ASN A 10 19.05 -6.63 6.01
CA ASN A 10 17.98 -5.92 6.70
C ASN A 10 17.86 -4.47 6.20
N LYS A 11 18.99 -3.78 5.97
CA LYS A 11 18.99 -2.44 5.36
C LYS A 11 18.34 -2.42 3.98
N PHE A 12 18.67 -3.40 3.13
CA PHE A 12 18.04 -3.55 1.82
C PHE A 12 16.51 -3.73 1.95
N LYS A 13 16.06 -4.64 2.82
CA LYS A 13 14.63 -4.86 3.07
C LYS A 13 13.92 -3.61 3.56
N THR A 14 14.51 -2.87 4.50
CA THR A 14 13.95 -1.61 5.00
C THR A 14 13.84 -0.57 3.88
N ASN A 15 14.88 -0.43 3.05
CA ASN A 15 14.85 0.51 1.91
C ASN A 15 13.77 0.13 0.89
N THR A 16 13.62 -1.16 0.56
CA THR A 16 12.56 -1.62 -0.34
C THR A 16 11.18 -1.40 0.29
N PHE A 17 11.02 -1.66 1.59
CA PHE A 17 9.77 -1.40 2.32
C PHE A 17 9.39 0.09 2.29
N ILE A 18 10.36 0.99 2.49
CA ILE A 18 10.17 2.43 2.33
C ILE A 18 9.78 2.77 0.89
N GLY A 19 10.49 2.21 -0.10
CA GLY A 19 10.18 2.42 -1.52
C GLY A 19 8.75 2.03 -1.90
N ILE A 20 8.26 0.90 -1.38
CA ILE A 20 6.88 0.46 -1.57
C ILE A 20 5.90 1.43 -0.91
N ASN A 21 6.18 1.93 0.30
CA ASN A 21 5.33 2.92 0.95
C ASN A 21 5.31 4.26 0.19
N THR A 22 6.44 4.69 -0.38
CA THR A 22 6.48 5.86 -1.28
C THR A 22 5.60 5.64 -2.50
N TYR A 23 5.65 4.47 -3.12
CA TYR A 23 4.78 4.13 -4.24
C TYR A 23 3.30 4.17 -3.83
N VAL A 24 2.93 3.56 -2.70
CA VAL A 24 1.56 3.61 -2.15
C VAL A 24 1.11 5.06 -1.92
N MET A 25 1.99 5.93 -1.42
CA MET A 25 1.69 7.35 -1.23
C MET A 25 1.39 8.05 -2.57
N VAL A 26 2.20 7.81 -3.60
CA VAL A 26 1.99 8.38 -4.94
C VAL A 26 0.68 7.90 -5.54
N CYS A 27 0.34 6.62 -5.39
CA CYS A 27 -0.96 6.09 -5.80
C CYS A 27 -2.11 6.75 -5.05
N GLY A 28 -1.97 6.98 -3.74
CA GLY A 28 -2.96 7.69 -2.94
C GLY A 28 -3.19 9.12 -3.43
N LEU A 29 -2.12 9.86 -3.74
CA LEU A 29 -2.22 11.19 -4.35
C LEU A 29 -2.92 11.14 -5.71
N GLY A 30 -2.60 10.14 -6.54
CA GLY A 30 -3.26 9.91 -7.83
C GLY A 30 -4.77 9.71 -7.68
N TRP A 31 -5.20 8.91 -6.70
CA TRP A 31 -6.62 8.70 -6.38
C TRP A 31 -7.33 9.97 -5.91
N ILE A 32 -6.68 10.79 -5.08
CA ILE A 32 -7.25 12.09 -4.66
C ILE A 32 -7.42 13.01 -5.87
N ILE A 33 -6.40 13.13 -6.72
CA ILE A 33 -6.46 14.00 -7.91
C ILE A 33 -7.56 13.51 -8.85
N LEU A 34 -7.60 12.21 -9.15
CA LEU A 34 -8.62 11.63 -10.00
C LEU A 34 -10.02 11.83 -9.42
N GLY A 35 -10.20 11.53 -8.13
CA GLY A 35 -11.47 11.71 -7.44
C GLY A 35 -11.94 13.17 -7.44
N ALA A 36 -11.02 14.11 -7.20
CA ALA A 36 -11.32 15.54 -7.27
C ALA A 36 -11.73 15.98 -8.69
N ILE A 37 -11.08 15.48 -9.74
CA ILE A 37 -11.47 15.75 -11.13
C ILE A 37 -12.88 15.20 -11.37
N VAL A 38 -13.13 13.92 -11.07
CA VAL A 38 -14.39 13.24 -11.36
C VAL A 38 -15.57 13.85 -10.59
N THR A 39 -15.35 14.28 -9.35
CA THR A 39 -16.37 14.98 -8.53
C THR A 39 -16.92 16.23 -9.23
N ASN A 40 -16.13 16.87 -10.09
CA ASN A 40 -16.51 18.08 -10.81
C ASN A 40 -17.07 17.83 -12.24
N VAL A 41 -17.18 16.58 -12.68
CA VAL A 41 -17.61 16.26 -14.07
C VAL A 41 -19.12 16.27 -14.21
N THR A 42 -19.85 15.47 -13.41
CA THR A 42 -21.32 15.49 -13.36
C THR A 42 -21.84 15.14 -11.96
N PRO A 43 -23.10 15.48 -11.61
CA PRO A 43 -23.71 15.08 -10.35
C PRO A 43 -23.73 13.56 -10.14
N GLU A 44 -23.92 12.77 -11.20
CA GLU A 44 -23.92 11.31 -11.13
C GLU A 44 -22.53 10.73 -10.84
N ALA A 45 -21.48 11.41 -11.32
CA ALA A 45 -20.09 11.03 -11.09
C ALA A 45 -19.56 11.44 -9.71
N MET A 46 -20.29 12.30 -8.98
CA MET A 46 -19.88 12.83 -7.67
C MET A 46 -19.62 11.74 -6.64
N GLY A 47 -20.47 10.70 -6.60
CA GLY A 47 -20.32 9.57 -5.68
C GLY A 47 -18.99 8.83 -5.86
N PHE A 48 -18.69 8.44 -7.11
CA PHE A 48 -17.43 7.79 -7.47
C PHE A 48 -16.22 8.69 -7.20
N GLY A 49 -16.35 10.00 -7.45
CA GLY A 49 -15.31 10.98 -7.14
C GLY A 49 -14.96 11.04 -5.65
N ILE A 50 -15.97 11.09 -4.78
CA ILE A 50 -15.78 11.08 -3.32
C ILE A 50 -15.15 9.77 -2.85
N GLU A 51 -15.61 8.63 -3.35
CA GLU A 51 -15.02 7.32 -3.04
C GLU A 51 -13.52 7.27 -3.38
N GLY A 52 -13.14 7.79 -4.55
CA GLY A 52 -11.74 7.91 -4.96
C GLY A 52 -10.91 8.78 -4.02
N ILE A 53 -11.45 9.91 -3.55
CA ILE A 53 -10.76 10.77 -2.58
C ILE A 53 -10.54 10.04 -1.25
N LEU A 54 -11.57 9.38 -0.73
CA LEU A 54 -11.48 8.63 0.54
C LEU A 54 -10.45 7.50 0.44
N LEU A 55 -10.43 6.78 -0.69
CA LEU A 55 -9.45 5.75 -0.95
C LEU A 55 -8.03 6.32 -0.99
N GLY A 56 -7.85 7.46 -1.64
CA GLY A 56 -6.56 8.14 -1.69
C GLY A 56 -6.06 8.59 -0.32
N ILE A 57 -6.94 9.11 0.54
CA ILE A 57 -6.62 9.45 1.94
C ILE A 57 -6.16 8.20 2.69
N LEU A 58 -6.89 7.08 2.57
CA LEU A 58 -6.53 5.82 3.21
C LEU A 58 -5.12 5.35 2.81
N TYR A 59 -4.76 5.46 1.52
CA TYR A 59 -3.44 5.10 1.02
C TYR A 59 -2.34 5.97 1.61
N ILE A 60 -2.57 7.28 1.68
CA ILE A 60 -1.61 8.22 2.27
C ILE A 60 -1.43 7.93 3.77
N THR A 61 -2.52 7.68 4.50
CA THR A 61 -2.45 7.31 5.92
C THR A 61 -1.65 6.03 6.12
N LEU A 62 -1.87 5.01 5.29
CA LEU A 62 -1.09 3.77 5.33
C LEU A 62 0.39 4.03 5.02
N ALA A 63 0.71 4.78 3.96
CA ALA A 63 2.09 5.10 3.63
C ALA A 63 2.83 5.82 4.77
N ILE A 64 2.18 6.82 5.38
CA ILE A 64 2.70 7.51 6.57
C ILE A 64 2.93 6.50 7.71
N GLY A 65 1.96 5.61 7.96
CA GLY A 65 2.11 4.53 8.93
C GLY A 65 3.34 3.66 8.66
N GLY A 66 3.56 3.26 7.41
CA GLY A 66 4.73 2.48 7.01
C GLY A 66 6.04 3.22 7.27
N PHE A 67 6.13 4.52 6.94
CA PHE A 67 7.32 5.32 7.25
C PHE A 67 7.59 5.43 8.75
N LEU A 68 6.55 5.72 9.55
CA LEU A 68 6.69 5.83 11.00
C LEU A 68 7.17 4.53 11.64
N ILE A 69 6.72 3.39 11.11
CA ILE A 69 7.09 2.07 11.62
C ILE A 69 8.52 1.71 11.23
N ALA A 70 8.94 2.08 10.02
CA ALA A 70 10.33 1.93 9.59
C ALA A 70 11.30 2.72 10.49
N VAL A 71 10.88 3.87 11.01
CA VAL A 71 11.66 4.67 11.97
C VAL A 71 11.59 4.11 13.38
N LYS A 72 10.39 3.77 13.88
CA LYS A 72 10.20 3.26 15.25
C LYS A 72 10.77 1.85 15.47
N ASN A 73 10.90 1.07 14.41
CA ASN A 73 11.47 -0.29 14.41
C ASN A 73 10.89 -1.22 15.51
N GLY A 74 9.56 -1.17 15.72
CA GLY A 74 8.89 -1.99 16.72
C GLY A 74 8.11 -3.15 16.10
N LYS A 75 8.35 -4.36 16.60
CA LYS A 75 7.76 -5.62 16.11
C LYS A 75 6.23 -5.61 16.01
N ILE A 76 5.56 -5.12 17.05
CA ILE A 76 4.09 -5.07 17.08
C ILE A 76 3.55 -4.12 16.01
N TYR A 77 4.20 -2.97 15.79
CA TYR A 77 3.74 -2.00 14.83
C TYR A 77 3.83 -2.52 13.40
N TYR A 78 4.93 -3.20 13.05
CA TYR A 78 5.03 -3.88 11.76
C TYR A 78 3.91 -4.89 11.54
N ARG A 79 3.59 -5.71 12.56
CA ARG A 79 2.51 -6.71 12.45
C ARG A 79 1.14 -6.08 12.25
N VAL A 80 0.82 -5.05 13.03
CA VAL A 80 -0.46 -4.31 12.91
C VAL A 80 -0.58 -3.67 11.53
N TYR A 81 0.47 -2.98 11.06
CA TYR A 81 0.50 -2.38 9.74
C TYR A 81 0.33 -3.41 8.62
N CYS A 82 1.05 -4.54 8.69
CA CYS A 82 0.89 -5.60 7.70
C CYS A 82 -0.52 -6.19 7.71
N GLY A 83 -1.17 -6.28 8.88
CA GLY A 83 -2.58 -6.68 8.99
C GLY A 83 -3.51 -5.75 8.21
N PHE A 84 -3.39 -4.43 8.41
CA PHE A 84 -4.16 -3.44 7.64
C PHE A 84 -3.85 -3.52 6.13
N LEU A 85 -2.58 -3.71 5.77
CA LEU A 85 -2.18 -3.82 4.37
C LEU A 85 -2.79 -5.05 3.69
N VAL A 86 -2.89 -6.20 4.39
CA VAL A 86 -3.53 -7.42 3.89
C VAL A 86 -5.03 -7.22 3.65
N VAL A 87 -5.73 -6.50 4.54
CA VAL A 87 -7.15 -6.17 4.33
C VAL A 87 -7.32 -5.33 3.06
N LEU A 88 -6.47 -4.31 2.87
CA LEU A 88 -6.50 -3.48 1.67
C LEU A 88 -6.22 -4.29 0.39
N ILE A 89 -5.19 -5.14 0.42
CA ILE A 89 -4.86 -6.04 -0.71
C ILE A 89 -6.05 -6.92 -1.07
N THR A 90 -6.72 -7.48 -0.07
CA THR A 90 -7.88 -8.36 -0.29
C THR A 90 -9.01 -7.58 -0.98
N TRP A 91 -9.30 -6.37 -0.50
CA TRP A 91 -10.30 -5.49 -1.11
C TRP A 91 -9.92 -5.11 -2.55
N GLU A 92 -8.66 -4.76 -2.82
CA GLU A 92 -8.20 -4.44 -4.18
C GLU A 92 -8.31 -5.64 -5.12
N MET A 93 -7.96 -6.84 -4.67
CA MET A 93 -8.04 -8.05 -5.48
C MET A 93 -9.49 -8.40 -5.83
N VAL A 94 -10.42 -8.26 -4.88
CA VAL A 94 -11.85 -8.45 -5.15
C VAL A 94 -12.34 -7.44 -6.20
N ASN A 95 -12.01 -6.15 -6.03
CA ASN A 95 -12.37 -5.12 -7.01
C ASN A 95 -11.71 -5.34 -8.36
N ALA A 96 -10.45 -5.77 -8.41
CA ALA A 96 -9.76 -6.09 -9.65
C ALA A 96 -10.49 -7.19 -10.42
N ILE A 97 -10.91 -8.27 -9.74
CA ILE A 97 -11.67 -9.37 -10.35
C ILE A 97 -13.01 -8.87 -10.90
N LEU A 98 -13.73 -8.05 -10.14
CA LEU A 98 -15.01 -7.48 -10.58
C LEU A 98 -14.81 -6.58 -11.81
N ILE A 99 -13.85 -5.65 -11.76
CA ILE A 99 -13.55 -4.71 -12.85
C ILE A 99 -13.06 -5.45 -14.09
N MET A 100 -12.28 -6.53 -13.95
CA MET A 100 -11.81 -7.32 -15.10
C MET A 100 -12.94 -7.86 -15.98
N THR A 101 -14.14 -8.06 -15.42
CA THR A 101 -15.31 -8.50 -16.21
C THR A 101 -15.80 -7.45 -17.19
N GLU A 102 -15.55 -6.16 -16.92
CA GLU A 102 -16.01 -5.03 -17.73
C GLU A 102 -14.86 -4.32 -18.45
N ASN A 103 -13.69 -4.23 -17.81
CA ASN A 103 -12.51 -3.59 -18.35
C ASN A 103 -11.21 -4.28 -17.89
N LEU A 104 -10.68 -5.11 -18.77
CA LEU A 104 -9.48 -5.91 -18.53
C LEU A 104 -8.27 -5.05 -18.14
N LEU A 105 -8.06 -3.89 -18.78
CA LEU A 105 -6.91 -3.03 -18.52
C LEU A 105 -6.96 -2.44 -17.10
N TYR A 106 -8.10 -1.86 -16.69
CA TYR A 106 -8.25 -1.32 -15.34
C TYR A 106 -8.15 -2.40 -14.26
N GLY A 107 -8.71 -3.58 -14.53
CA GLY A 107 -8.59 -4.73 -13.64
C GLY A 107 -7.13 -5.19 -13.47
N PHE A 108 -6.35 -5.27 -14.55
CA PHE A 108 -4.91 -5.59 -14.48
C PHE A 108 -4.11 -4.54 -13.70
N LEU A 109 -4.40 -3.25 -13.90
CA LEU A 109 -3.74 -2.17 -13.16
C LEU A 109 -4.01 -2.28 -11.64
N MET A 110 -5.25 -2.58 -11.25
CA MET A 110 -5.62 -2.82 -9.84
C MET A 110 -4.94 -4.06 -9.27
N ALA A 111 -4.86 -5.15 -10.02
CA ALA A 111 -4.15 -6.35 -9.58
C ALA A 111 -2.63 -6.10 -9.39
N PHE A 112 -2.01 -5.30 -10.26
CA PHE A 112 -0.61 -4.89 -10.12
C PHE A 112 -0.37 -4.03 -8.87
N LEU A 113 -1.31 -3.12 -8.58
CA LEU A 113 -1.31 -2.31 -7.36
C LEU A 113 -1.34 -3.18 -6.11
N ALA A 114 -2.18 -4.23 -6.09
CA ALA A 114 -2.26 -5.18 -4.99
C ALA A 114 -0.97 -6.01 -4.85
N ALA A 115 -0.43 -6.52 -5.97
CA ALA A 115 0.80 -7.31 -5.98
C ALA A 115 1.99 -6.56 -5.37
N THR A 116 2.11 -5.26 -5.66
CA THR A 116 3.18 -4.41 -5.09
C THR A 116 3.06 -4.31 -3.57
N LYS A 117 1.83 -4.20 -3.04
CA LYS A 117 1.57 -4.15 -1.60
C LYS A 117 1.80 -5.50 -0.92
N ILE A 118 1.58 -6.62 -1.60
CA ILE A 118 1.93 -7.97 -1.08
C ILE A 118 3.43 -8.03 -0.76
N VAL A 119 4.29 -7.52 -1.65
CA VAL A 119 5.74 -7.46 -1.38
C VAL A 119 6.02 -6.62 -0.14
N GLY A 120 5.32 -5.50 0.03
CA GLY A 120 5.42 -4.64 1.21
C GLY A 120 5.04 -5.37 2.50
N ALA A 121 3.92 -6.11 2.49
CA ALA A 121 3.45 -6.91 3.63
C ALA A 121 4.46 -8.01 4.00
N VAL A 122 4.97 -8.74 3.01
CA VAL A 122 5.97 -9.80 3.22
C VAL A 122 7.25 -9.22 3.84
N LEU A 123 7.76 -8.10 3.31
CA LEU A 123 8.93 -7.43 3.87
C LEU A 123 8.67 -6.93 5.28
N GLY A 124 7.49 -6.35 5.55
CA GLY A 124 7.11 -5.88 6.88
C GLY A 124 7.07 -7.01 7.92
N PHE A 125 6.50 -8.18 7.58
CA PHE A 125 6.54 -9.36 8.46
C PHE A 125 7.97 -9.89 8.66
N GLN A 126 8.79 -9.90 7.62
CA GLN A 126 10.20 -10.31 7.75
C GLN A 126 11.00 -9.35 8.64
N LEU A 127 10.77 -8.05 8.53
CA LEU A 127 11.39 -7.04 9.40
C LEU A 127 10.90 -7.19 10.84
N ALA A 128 9.61 -7.44 11.06
CA ALA A 128 9.04 -7.71 12.39
C ALA A 128 9.71 -8.92 13.07
N ASN A 129 9.94 -9.99 12.31
CA ASN A 129 10.53 -11.23 12.83
C ASN A 129 12.05 -11.13 13.04
N ALA A 130 12.72 -10.17 12.38
CA ALA A 130 14.14 -9.88 12.60
C ALA A 130 14.39 -9.07 13.89
N ILE A 131 13.37 -8.44 14.45
CA ILE A 131 13.46 -7.72 15.72
C ILE A 131 13.34 -8.74 16.85
N HIS A 132 14.47 -9.01 17.52
CA HIS A 132 14.51 -9.78 18.76
C HIS A 132 13.98 -8.90 19.90
N SER A 133 12.66 -8.93 20.09
CA SER A 133 11.95 -8.57 21.31
C SER A 133 11.15 -9.76 21.79
#